data_AF-A0A3B9BCF3-F1
#
_entry.id   AF-A0A3B9BCF3-F1
#
_cell.length_a   1.000
_cell.length_b   1.000
_cell.length_c   1.000
_cell.angle_alpha   90.00
_cell.angle_beta   90.00
_cell.angle_gamma   90.00
#
_symmetry.space_group_name_H-M   'P 1'
#
loop_
_entity.id
_entity.type
_entity.pdbx_description
1 polymer ?
#
loop_
_entity_poly.entity_id
_entity_poly.type
_entity_poly.pdbx_seq_one_letter_code
_entity_poly.pdbx_strand_id
1 'polypeptide(L)'
;MAHLFLDELNKIFRNRWFWSVNQPNLCSFQRSDYHRPEIESLEQAVGETMSEQLGEKVSGRISILTHLRTFGYCFNPVTFYYLWADGQETPHAVMAEITNTPWGEKYAKCFRWEDSESKAKSVHEFHKEFHVSPFIGMDVE
;
A
#
# COMPACT_ATOMS: atom_id res chain seq x y z
N MET A 1 -1.03 -1.73 -12.35
CA MET A 1 -0.61 -1.86 -10.95
C MET A 1 0.82 -2.39 -10.95
N ALA A 2 1.71 -1.83 -10.15
CA ALA A 2 3.11 -2.20 -10.07
C ALA A 2 3.41 -2.78 -8.69
N HIS A 3 4.14 -3.89 -8.65
CA HIS A 3 4.68 -4.48 -7.42
C HIS A 3 6.18 -4.21 -7.36
N LEU A 4 6.63 -3.48 -6.34
CA LEU A 4 8.00 -2.99 -6.24
C LEU A 4 8.49 -3.10 -4.81
N PHE A 5 9.75 -3.49 -4.62
CA PHE A 5 10.40 -3.33 -3.33
C PHE A 5 10.84 -1.88 -3.13
N LEU A 6 10.59 -1.34 -1.93
CA LEU A 6 10.84 0.09 -1.65
C LEU A 6 12.34 0.43 -1.67
N ASP A 7 13.20 -0.51 -1.27
CA ASP A 7 14.66 -0.40 -1.27
C ASP A 7 15.28 -0.46 -2.69
N GLU A 8 14.52 -0.92 -3.69
CA GLU A 8 14.96 -1.08 -5.06
C GLU A 8 14.45 0.02 -6.02
N LEU A 9 13.55 0.90 -5.56
CA LEU A 9 12.93 1.94 -6.40
C LEU A 9 13.96 2.75 -7.19
N ASN A 10 15.00 3.26 -6.52
CA ASN A 10 16.02 4.06 -7.19
C ASN A 10 16.83 3.28 -8.22
N LYS A 11 16.98 1.95 -8.04
CA LYS A 11 17.70 1.08 -8.97
C LYS A 11 16.85 0.79 -10.21
N ILE A 12 15.57 0.46 -10.01
CA ILE A 12 14.63 0.07 -11.07
C ILE A 12 14.36 1.24 -12.03
N PHE A 13 14.23 2.45 -11.48
CA PHE A 13 13.90 3.65 -12.25
C PHE A 13 15.14 4.34 -12.85
N ARG A 14 16.36 3.87 -12.53
CA ARG A 14 17.59 4.43 -13.07
C ARG A 14 17.66 4.23 -14.59
N ASN A 15 18.03 5.28 -15.32
CA ASN A 15 18.21 5.28 -16.79
C ASN A 15 16.93 4.95 -17.59
N ARG A 16 15.74 5.18 -17.03
CA ARG A 16 14.46 5.02 -17.74
C ARG A 16 13.96 6.38 -18.18
N TRP A 17 13.78 6.59 -19.49
CA TRP A 17 13.39 7.89 -20.01
C TRP A 17 11.96 8.31 -19.62
N PHE A 18 11.04 7.35 -19.54
CA PHE A 18 9.63 7.60 -19.24
C PHE A 18 9.27 7.46 -17.76
N TRP A 19 10.20 6.97 -16.93
CA TRP A 19 9.93 6.63 -15.54
C TRP A 19 10.82 7.41 -14.59
N SER A 20 10.28 7.90 -13.48
CA SER A 20 11.03 8.68 -12.48
C SER A 20 10.59 8.39 -11.05
N VAL A 21 11.46 8.74 -10.09
CA VAL A 21 11.15 8.76 -8.66
C VAL A 21 11.21 10.22 -8.19
N ASN A 22 10.15 10.67 -7.50
CA ASN A 22 9.98 12.02 -6.95
C ASN A 22 10.17 13.18 -7.96
N GLN A 23 9.97 12.92 -9.25
CA GLN A 23 10.08 13.91 -10.33
C GLN A 23 8.96 13.69 -11.34
N PRO A 24 8.43 14.74 -11.99
CA PRO A 24 7.41 14.58 -13.01
C PRO A 24 7.95 13.84 -14.24
N ASN A 25 7.24 12.80 -14.68
CA ASN A 25 7.49 12.06 -15.94
C ASN A 25 6.19 11.39 -16.41
N LEU A 26 6.24 10.64 -17.52
CA LEU A 26 5.09 9.88 -18.04
C LEU A 26 4.51 8.95 -16.97
N CYS A 27 5.39 8.25 -16.26
CA CYS A 27 5.07 7.44 -15.10
C CYS A 27 6.03 7.80 -13.96
N SER A 28 5.52 8.17 -12.79
CA SER A 28 6.37 8.59 -11.67
C SER A 28 5.92 7.97 -10.36
N PHE A 29 6.87 7.48 -9.58
CA PHE A 29 6.65 7.19 -8.18
C PHE A 29 6.85 8.48 -7.38
N GLN A 30 5.79 9.02 -6.79
CA GLN A 30 5.89 10.25 -5.99
C GLN A 30 5.61 9.94 -4.52
N ARG A 31 6.60 10.16 -3.64
CA ARG A 31 6.50 9.87 -2.21
C ARG A 31 5.27 10.50 -1.55
N SER A 32 4.87 11.70 -1.98
CA SER A 32 3.70 12.42 -1.45
C SER A 32 2.36 11.72 -1.69
N ASP A 33 2.29 10.80 -2.65
CA ASP A 33 1.04 10.13 -3.01
C ASP A 33 0.69 8.99 -2.05
N TYR A 34 1.68 8.49 -1.31
CA TYR A 34 1.59 7.28 -0.49
C TYR A 34 1.40 7.58 0.99
N HIS A 35 1.47 6.54 1.82
CA HIS A 35 1.20 6.58 3.24
C HIS A 35 2.03 7.63 3.98
N ARG A 36 1.39 8.40 4.86
CA ARG A 36 2.01 9.40 5.74
C ARG A 36 3.10 10.23 5.04
N PRO A 37 2.74 11.11 4.08
CA PRO A 37 3.69 11.88 3.30
C PRO A 37 4.57 12.84 4.12
N GLU A 38 4.20 13.09 5.38
CA GLU A 38 4.98 13.86 6.36
C GLU A 38 6.29 13.18 6.79
N ILE A 39 6.41 11.85 6.61
CA ILE A 39 7.65 11.10 6.87
C ILE A 39 8.42 10.95 5.55
N GLU A 40 9.71 11.30 5.53
CA GLU A 40 10.54 11.22 4.32
C GLU A 40 10.59 9.80 3.73
N SER A 41 10.86 8.79 4.56
CA SER A 41 10.93 7.39 4.14
C SER A 41 9.56 6.72 4.19
N LEU A 42 9.12 6.18 3.05
CA LEU A 42 7.89 5.38 2.99
C LEU A 42 8.03 4.07 3.76
N GLU A 43 9.21 3.45 3.75
CA GLU A 43 9.49 2.23 4.52
C GLU A 43 9.31 2.49 6.02
N GLN A 44 9.84 3.62 6.51
CA GLN A 44 9.70 4.00 7.90
C GLN A 44 8.24 4.27 8.25
N ALA A 45 7.54 5.06 7.43
CA ALA A 45 6.13 5.39 7.64
C ALA A 45 5.26 4.14 7.78
N VAL A 46 5.42 3.21 6.83
CA VAL A 46 4.67 1.95 6.83
C VAL A 46 5.09 1.09 8.01
N GLY A 47 6.39 0.96 8.30
CA GLY A 47 6.91 0.17 9.42
C GLY A 47 6.42 0.66 10.78
N GLU A 48 6.33 1.98 10.99
CA GLU A 48 5.76 2.58 12.19
C GLU A 48 4.28 2.21 12.35
N THR A 49 3.47 2.45 11.31
CA THR A 49 2.03 2.16 11.38
C THR A 49 1.72 0.67 11.50
N MET A 50 2.50 -0.19 10.83
CA MET A 50 2.40 -1.64 11.02
C MET A 50 2.78 -2.03 12.44
N SER A 51 3.84 -1.47 13.01
CA SER A 51 4.26 -1.78 14.38
C SER A 51 3.21 -1.36 15.41
N GLU A 52 2.63 -0.17 15.23
CA GLU A 52 1.57 0.36 16.09
C GLU A 52 0.30 -0.49 16.03
N GLN A 53 -0.18 -0.87 14.84
CA GLN A 53 -1.41 -1.63 14.68
C GLN A 53 -1.26 -3.11 15.05
N LEU A 54 -0.09 -3.70 14.81
CA LEU A 54 0.17 -5.10 15.16
C LEU A 54 0.54 -5.28 16.64
N GLY A 55 0.97 -4.21 17.32
CA GLY A 55 1.37 -4.24 18.72
C GLY A 55 2.77 -4.85 18.95
N GLU A 56 3.58 -4.98 17.91
CA GLU A 56 4.95 -5.49 17.97
C GLU A 56 5.85 -4.74 16.99
N LYS A 57 7.16 -4.72 17.23
CA LYS A 57 8.09 -4.08 16.31
C LYS A 57 8.27 -4.95 15.07
N VAL A 58 7.81 -4.47 13.91
CA VAL A 58 8.07 -5.15 12.65
C VAL A 58 9.46 -4.85 12.10
N SER A 59 10.08 -5.85 11.49
CA SER A 59 11.36 -5.73 10.80
C SER A 59 11.34 -6.57 9.54
N GLY A 60 11.92 -6.06 8.45
CA GLY A 60 12.00 -6.77 7.19
C GLY A 60 11.93 -5.84 6.00
N ARG A 61 11.94 -6.41 4.79
CA ARG A 61 11.78 -5.65 3.55
C ARG A 61 10.31 -5.32 3.35
N ILE A 62 10.03 -4.15 2.80
CA ILE A 62 8.66 -3.73 2.47
C ILE A 62 8.54 -3.62 0.95
N SER A 63 7.52 -4.28 0.41
CA SER A 63 7.14 -4.11 -0.99
C SER A 63 5.78 -3.44 -1.10
N ILE A 64 5.57 -2.65 -2.14
CA ILE A 64 4.35 -1.93 -2.41
C ILE A 64 3.69 -2.47 -3.68
N LEU A 65 2.38 -2.68 -3.63
CA LEU A 65 1.52 -2.95 -4.78
C LEU A 65 0.57 -1.76 -4.96
N THR A 66 0.79 -0.99 -6.03
CA THR A 66 0.11 0.30 -6.19
C THR A 66 -0.07 0.73 -7.64
N HIS A 67 -0.84 1.79 -7.85
CA HIS A 67 -0.84 2.54 -9.09
C HIS A 67 0.18 3.67 -9.02
N LEU A 68 1.10 3.69 -10.00
CA LEU A 68 2.03 4.81 -10.17
C LEU A 68 1.30 6.00 -10.78
N ARG A 69 1.75 7.21 -10.45
CA ARG A 69 1.24 8.42 -11.07
C ARG A 69 1.53 8.37 -12.57
N THR A 70 0.50 8.50 -13.39
CA THR A 70 0.60 8.44 -14.85
C THR A 70 0.06 9.74 -15.43
N PHE A 71 0.80 10.40 -16.33
CA PHE A 71 0.44 11.72 -16.88
C PHE A 71 0.11 12.79 -15.80
N GLY A 72 0.80 12.74 -14.65
CA GLY A 72 0.56 13.68 -13.56
C GLY A 72 -0.66 13.38 -12.68
N TYR A 73 -1.45 12.34 -13.00
CA TYR A 73 -2.60 11.93 -12.21
C TYR A 73 -2.31 10.60 -11.49
N CYS A 74 -2.65 10.55 -10.19
CA CYS A 74 -2.53 9.34 -9.38
C CYS A 74 -3.93 8.92 -8.94
N PHE A 75 -4.48 7.90 -9.58
CA PHE A 75 -5.72 7.26 -9.17
C PHE A 75 -5.40 5.95 -8.47
N ASN A 76 -5.42 5.98 -7.14
CA ASN A 76 -4.91 4.90 -6.33
C ASN A 76 -5.94 4.53 -5.25
N PRO A 77 -7.03 3.83 -5.62
CA PRO A 77 -8.14 3.55 -4.70
C PRO A 77 -7.68 2.67 -3.52
N VAL A 78 -6.68 1.81 -3.76
CA VAL A 78 -6.07 0.98 -2.73
C VAL A 78 -4.60 0.75 -3.04
N THR A 79 -3.76 0.83 -2.01
CA THR A 79 -2.36 0.43 -2.01
C THR A 79 -2.13 -0.65 -0.97
N PHE A 80 -1.42 -1.70 -1.35
CA PHE A 80 -1.02 -2.74 -0.43
C PHE A 80 0.47 -2.65 -0.16
N TYR A 81 0.85 -2.77 1.11
CA TYR A 81 2.23 -2.85 1.55
C TYR A 81 2.44 -4.21 2.19
N TYR A 82 3.36 -5.00 1.66
CA TYR A 82 3.69 -6.32 2.18
C TYR A 82 5.01 -6.23 2.94
N LEU A 83 5.00 -6.73 4.17
CA LEU A 83 6.19 -6.90 5.00
C LEU A 83 6.73 -8.32 4.80
N TRP A 84 7.98 -8.43 4.42
CA TRP A 84 8.68 -9.69 4.18
C TRP A 84 9.70 -9.91 5.30
N ALA A 85 9.60 -11.04 5.99
CA ALA A 85 10.64 -11.48 6.91
C ALA A 85 11.87 -11.96 6.13
N ASP A 86 13.06 -11.78 6.69
CA ASP A 86 14.30 -12.18 6.04
C ASP A 86 14.31 -13.68 5.73
N GLY A 87 14.57 -14.01 4.46
CA GLY A 87 14.66 -15.38 3.99
C GLY A 87 13.32 -16.12 3.82
N GLN A 88 12.18 -15.43 3.94
CA GLN A 88 10.86 -16.02 3.68
C GLN A 88 10.32 -15.68 2.29
N GLU A 89 9.69 -16.66 1.64
CA GLU A 89 8.97 -16.49 0.36
C GLU A 89 7.53 -16.00 0.55
N THR A 90 7.06 -15.94 1.80
CA THR A 90 5.72 -15.46 2.17
C THR A 90 5.83 -14.19 2.99
N PRO A 91 4.97 -13.18 2.76
CA PRO A 91 4.93 -12.00 3.61
C PRO A 91 4.47 -12.37 5.02
N HIS A 92 4.95 -11.65 6.03
CA HIS A 92 4.58 -11.82 7.43
C HIS A 92 3.34 -10.98 7.80
N ALA A 93 3.18 -9.84 7.14
CA ALA A 93 2.04 -8.96 7.34
C ALA A 93 1.76 -8.14 6.07
N VAL A 94 0.53 -7.65 5.96
CA VAL A 94 0.08 -6.75 4.89
C VAL A 94 -0.65 -5.56 5.46
N MET A 95 -0.31 -4.36 5.01
CA MET A 95 -1.06 -3.13 5.26
C MET A 95 -1.82 -2.74 4.00
N ALA A 96 -3.14 -2.59 4.10
CA ALA A 96 -3.98 -2.05 3.04
C ALA A 96 -4.31 -0.59 3.35
N GLU A 97 -3.90 0.31 2.48
CA GLU A 97 -4.24 1.73 2.52
C GLU A 97 -5.29 2.02 1.44
N ILE A 98 -6.49 2.36 1.87
CA ILE A 98 -7.60 2.76 1.01
C ILE A 98 -7.60 4.28 0.92
N THR A 99 -7.58 4.81 -0.30
CA THR A 99 -7.71 6.25 -0.54
C THR A 99 -9.08 6.53 -1.13
N ASN A 100 -9.92 7.25 -0.39
CA ASN A 100 -11.24 7.63 -0.85
C ASN A 100 -11.14 8.85 -1.80
N THR A 101 -11.19 8.61 -3.09
CA THR A 101 -11.31 9.69 -4.10
C THR A 101 -12.79 9.99 -4.34
N PRO A 102 -13.26 11.26 -4.32
CA PRO A 102 -12.48 12.51 -4.36
C PRO A 102 -12.17 13.17 -3.00
N TRP A 103 -12.67 12.64 -1.87
CA TRP A 103 -12.60 13.33 -0.57
C TRP A 103 -11.21 13.33 0.09
N GLY A 104 -10.26 12.52 -0.39
CA GLY A 104 -8.87 12.54 0.04
C GLY A 104 -8.58 11.83 1.36
N GLU A 105 -9.59 11.22 1.97
CA GLU A 105 -9.44 10.45 3.20
C GLU A 105 -8.64 9.17 2.93
N LYS A 106 -7.64 8.91 3.77
CA LYS A 106 -6.81 7.70 3.72
C LYS A 106 -7.07 6.86 4.96
N TYR A 107 -7.35 5.59 4.77
CA TYR A 107 -7.53 4.62 5.84
C TYR A 107 -6.55 3.48 5.67
N ALA A 108 -5.70 3.24 6.67
CA ALA A 108 -4.70 2.18 6.66
C ALA A 108 -5.05 1.10 7.70
N LYS A 109 -5.10 -0.16 7.26
CA LYS A 109 -5.36 -1.30 8.14
C LYS A 109 -4.33 -2.40 7.90
N CYS A 110 -3.75 -2.90 8.99
CA CYS A 110 -2.73 -3.94 8.99
C CYS A 110 -3.35 -5.30 9.33
N PHE A 111 -2.87 -6.34 8.66
CA PHE A 111 -3.27 -7.73 8.84
C PHE A 111 -2.02 -8.59 8.97
N ARG A 112 -2.04 -9.55 9.90
CA ARG A 112 -1.01 -10.59 9.94
C ARG A 112 -1.27 -11.60 8.84
N TRP A 113 -0.19 -12.08 8.24
CA TRP A 113 -0.25 -13.22 7.36
C TRP A 113 -0.24 -14.48 8.22
N GLU A 114 -1.39 -14.88 8.73
CA GLU A 114 -1.52 -16.18 9.39
C GLU A 114 -1.49 -17.28 8.32
N ASP A 115 -0.79 -18.38 8.62
CA ASP A 115 -0.84 -19.60 7.81
C ASP A 115 -2.29 -20.04 7.71
N SER A 116 -2.92 -19.73 6.58
CA SER A 116 -4.26 -20.18 6.25
C SER A 116 -4.19 -21.67 5.93
N GLU A 117 -4.01 -22.52 6.95
CA GLU A 117 -4.32 -23.94 6.87
C GLU A 117 -5.81 -24.18 6.54
N SER A 118 -6.65 -23.15 6.58
CA SER A 118 -7.96 -23.21 5.95
C SER A 118 -7.88 -22.78 4.48
N LYS A 119 -8.15 -23.73 3.58
CA LYS A 119 -8.55 -23.46 2.20
C LYS A 119 -9.85 -22.66 2.19
N ALA A 120 -9.76 -21.35 2.37
CA ALA A 120 -10.81 -20.43 2.03
C ALA A 120 -10.11 -19.11 1.69
N LYS A 121 -10.56 -18.45 0.64
CA LYS A 121 -10.21 -17.04 0.37
C LYS A 121 -10.13 -16.32 1.71
N SER A 122 -9.06 -15.58 1.98
CA SER A 122 -8.94 -14.76 3.18
C SER A 122 -9.98 -13.64 3.09
N VAL A 123 -11.25 -13.98 3.37
CA VAL A 123 -12.38 -13.07 3.44
C VAL A 123 -12.20 -12.32 4.74
N HIS A 124 -11.41 -11.26 4.66
CA HIS A 124 -11.40 -10.26 5.71
C HIS A 124 -12.67 -9.43 5.51
N GLU A 125 -13.63 -9.66 6.38
CA GLU A 125 -14.87 -8.90 6.40
C GLU A 125 -14.54 -7.45 6.78
N PHE A 126 -14.46 -6.60 5.76
CA PHE A 126 -14.54 -5.17 5.95
C PHE A 126 -15.98 -4.89 6.39
N HIS A 127 -16.20 -4.69 7.68
CA HIS A 127 -17.40 -4.01 8.13
C HIS A 127 -17.44 -2.67 7.38
N LYS A 128 -18.41 -2.51 6.49
CA LYS A 128 -18.61 -1.29 5.68
C LYS A 128 -18.91 -0.13 6.63
N GLU A 129 -17.88 0.55 7.11
CA GLU A 129 -18.05 1.81 7.84
C GLU A 129 -18.22 3.01 6.89
N PHE A 130 -18.09 2.83 5.56
CA PHE A 130 -18.16 3.93 4.60
C PHE A 130 -18.85 3.58 3.27
N HIS A 131 -19.56 4.59 2.76
CA HIS A 131 -20.15 4.61 1.42
C HIS A 131 -19.05 4.73 0.35
N VAL A 132 -18.75 3.64 -0.35
CA VAL A 132 -17.84 3.62 -1.52
C VAL A 132 -18.58 3.89 -2.84
N SER A 133 -19.87 4.22 -2.79
CA SER A 133 -20.66 4.58 -3.97
C SER A 133 -21.85 5.48 -3.59
N PRO A 134 -22.16 6.54 -4.38
CA PRO A 134 -23.39 7.31 -4.22
C PRO A 134 -24.65 6.56 -4.70
N PHE A 135 -24.51 5.36 -5.28
CA PHE A 135 -25.62 4.59 -5.85
C PHE A 135 -25.88 3.23 -5.18
N ILE A 136 -25.09 2.83 -4.18
CA ILE A 136 -25.29 1.58 -3.43
C ILE A 136 -25.45 1.94 -1.96
N GLY A 137 -26.62 1.62 -1.40
CA GLY A 137 -26.93 1.84 0.02
C GLY A 137 -26.07 0.97 0.94
N MET A 138 -25.98 1.37 2.21
CA MET A 138 -25.22 0.63 3.24
C MET A 138 -25.75 -0.79 3.47
N ASP A 139 -27.03 -1.04 3.21
CA ASP A 139 -27.66 -2.35 3.31
C ASP A 139 -27.72 -3.02 1.94
N VAL A 140 -26.76 -3.89 1.69
CA VAL A 140 -26.90 -4.95 0.68
C VAL A 140 -26.40 -6.22 1.33
N GLU A 141 -27.33 -7.14 1.65
CA GLU A 141 -27.06 -8.54 1.98
C GLU A 141 -26.36 -9.26 0.82
#